data_AF-A0AAE3DPK5-F1
#
_entry.id   AF-A0AAE3DPK5-F1
#
_cell.length_a   1.000
_cell.length_b   1.000
_cell.length_c   1.000
_cell.angle_alpha   90.00
_cell.angle_beta   90.00
_cell.angle_gamma   90.00
#
_symmetry.space_group_name_H-M   'P 1'
#
loop_
_entity.id
_entity.type
_entity.pdbx_description
1 polymer ?
#
loop_
_entity_poly.entity_id
_entity_poly.type
_entity_poly.pdbx_seq_one_letter_code
_entity_poly.pdbx_strand_id
1 'polypeptide(L)'
;MPGRPCRKECQSGHMKSITCGALCELSNNVVKKLASKYSNVEKEVTEVMGGKVLNYRSKEIYLEGMKEGIAQLVTRKYQLGDSPEKIAKDLLMSEEEVEEILGKTTGSQQ
;
A
#
# COMPACT_ATOMS: atom_id res chain seq x y z
N MET A 1 11.12 -5.99 -11.50
CA MET A 1 11.26 -4.93 -12.53
C MET A 1 12.48 -5.23 -13.38
N PRO A 2 12.34 -5.70 -14.64
CA PRO A 2 13.49 -6.00 -15.49
C PRO A 2 14.23 -4.69 -15.83
N GLY A 3 15.54 -4.68 -15.65
CA GLY A 3 16.40 -3.51 -15.83
C GLY A 3 16.36 -2.94 -17.26
N ARG A 4 16.48 -1.62 -17.35
CA ARG A 4 16.42 -0.78 -18.57
C ARG A 4 17.07 -1.46 -19.79
N PRO A 5 16.33 -1.69 -20.89
CA PRO A 5 16.79 -2.41 -22.08
C PRO A 5 18.13 -1.91 -22.66
N CYS A 6 18.37 -0.60 -22.63
CA CYS A 6 19.57 0.00 -23.21
C CYS A 6 20.88 -0.48 -22.55
N ARG A 7 20.83 -0.89 -21.28
CA ARG A 7 22.04 -1.34 -20.56
C ARG A 7 22.54 -2.69 -21.09
N LYS A 8 21.65 -3.56 -21.59
CA LYS A 8 22.03 -4.88 -22.12
C LYS A 8 22.74 -4.75 -23.47
N GLU A 9 22.23 -3.90 -24.35
CA GLU A 9 22.81 -3.64 -25.67
C GLU A 9 24.20 -2.97 -25.56
N CYS A 10 24.38 -2.00 -24.65
CA CYS A 10 25.69 -1.37 -24.42
C CYS A 10 26.75 -2.31 -23.84
N GLN A 11 26.35 -3.41 -23.22
CA GLN A 11 27.25 -4.41 -22.62
C GLN A 11 27.65 -5.51 -23.62
N SER A 12 27.05 -5.55 -24.81
CA SER A 12 27.32 -6.55 -25.86
C SER A 12 28.65 -6.33 -26.63
N GLY A 13 29.37 -5.24 -26.34
CA GLY A 13 30.67 -4.92 -26.95
C GLY A 13 30.62 -4.45 -28.41
N HIS A 14 29.44 -4.42 -29.05
CA HIS A 14 29.29 -4.09 -30.47
C HIS A 14 29.32 -2.58 -30.79
N MET A 15 29.36 -1.70 -29.77
CA MET A 15 29.42 -0.24 -29.96
C MET A 15 30.38 0.42 -28.97
N LYS A 16 31.01 1.52 -29.40
CA LYS A 16 31.83 2.38 -28.51
C LYS A 16 30.97 2.99 -27.41
N SER A 17 31.52 3.10 -26.21
CA SER A 17 30.82 3.60 -25.01
C SER A 17 30.18 4.96 -25.20
N ILE A 18 30.84 5.87 -25.92
CA ILE A 18 30.33 7.22 -26.22
C ILE A 18 29.09 7.17 -27.12
N THR A 19 29.14 6.37 -28.19
CA THR A 19 28.02 6.19 -29.11
C THR A 19 26.83 5.53 -28.41
N CYS A 20 27.10 4.53 -27.57
CA CYS A 20 26.03 3.85 -26.82
C CYS A 20 25.39 4.76 -25.77
N GLY A 21 26.19 5.60 -25.09
CA GLY A 21 25.69 6.61 -24.17
C GLY A 21 24.75 7.60 -24.86
N ALA A 22 25.18 8.15 -26.00
CA ALA A 22 24.36 9.06 -26.80
C ALA A 22 23.06 8.40 -27.29
N LEU A 23 23.13 7.16 -27.79
CA LEU A 23 21.95 6.42 -28.23
C LEU A 23 20.98 6.12 -27.09
N CYS A 24 21.48 5.74 -25.91
CA CYS A 24 20.63 5.52 -24.74
C CYS A 24 19.95 6.81 -24.29
N GLU A 25 20.67 7.94 -24.29
CA GLU A 25 20.12 9.23 -23.90
C GLU A 25 19.05 9.71 -24.88
N LEU A 26 19.29 9.58 -26.18
CA LEU A 26 18.30 9.89 -27.22
C LEU A 26 17.07 8.99 -27.11
N SER A 27 17.27 7.68 -26.91
CA SER A 27 16.17 6.72 -26.71
C SER A 27 15.34 7.06 -25.47
N ASN A 28 15.99 7.39 -24.36
CA ASN A 28 15.32 7.80 -23.13
C ASN A 28 14.55 9.12 -23.32
N ASN A 29 15.11 10.08 -24.06
CA ASN A 29 14.43 11.35 -24.35
C ASN A 29 13.21 11.17 -25.26
N VAL A 30 13.28 10.26 -26.24
CA VAL A 30 12.11 9.91 -27.07
C VAL A 30 11.04 9.22 -26.24
N VAL A 31 11.40 8.22 -25.43
CA VAL A 31 10.47 7.56 -24.50
C VAL A 31 9.87 8.56 -23.52
N LYS A 32 10.66 9.48 -22.97
CA LYS A 32 10.19 10.54 -22.05
C LYS A 32 9.25 11.53 -22.73
N LYS A 33 9.52 11.94 -23.97
CA LYS A 33 8.63 12.83 -24.75
C LYS A 33 7.36 12.14 -25.23
N LEU A 34 7.42 10.85 -25.52
CA LEU A 34 6.23 10.04 -25.82
C LEU A 34 5.40 9.86 -24.56
N ALA A 35 6.02 9.47 -23.44
CA ALA A 35 5.38 9.35 -22.14
C ALA A 35 4.83 10.70 -21.63
N SER A 36 5.48 11.84 -21.93
CA SER A 36 4.96 13.16 -21.55
C SER A 36 3.72 13.57 -22.35
N LYS A 37 3.42 12.93 -23.50
CA LYS A 37 2.11 13.06 -24.15
C LYS A 37 1.03 12.24 -23.42
N TYR A 38 1.45 11.23 -22.65
CA TYR A 38 0.61 10.38 -21.80
C TYR A 38 0.72 10.73 -20.30
N SER A 39 1.42 11.78 -19.88
CA SER A 39 1.38 12.25 -18.48
C SER A 39 -0.02 12.78 -18.13
N ASN A 40 -0.75 13.24 -19.15
CA ASN A 40 -2.17 13.52 -19.04
C ASN A 40 -2.97 12.24 -18.89
N VAL A 41 -2.55 11.12 -19.48
CA VAL A 41 -3.15 9.80 -19.23
C VAL A 41 -2.78 9.26 -17.85
N GLU A 42 -1.59 9.53 -17.29
CA GLU A 42 -1.28 9.19 -15.89
C GLU A 42 -2.11 10.04 -14.92
N LYS A 43 -2.23 11.35 -15.16
CA LYS A 43 -3.12 12.23 -14.38
C LYS A 43 -4.58 11.86 -14.54
N GLU A 44 -5.07 11.67 -15.77
CA GLU A 44 -6.43 11.21 -16.06
C GLU A 44 -6.66 9.80 -15.53
N VAL A 45 -5.69 8.88 -15.56
CA VAL A 45 -5.84 7.57 -14.90
C VAL A 45 -5.87 7.74 -13.38
N THR A 46 -5.08 8.64 -12.79
CA THR A 46 -5.10 8.88 -11.34
C THR A 46 -6.37 9.61 -10.87
N GLU A 47 -6.97 10.42 -11.74
CA GLU A 47 -8.16 11.26 -11.51
C GLU A 47 -9.48 10.56 -11.92
N VAL A 48 -9.49 9.83 -13.05
CA VAL A 48 -10.60 8.97 -13.55
C VAL A 48 -10.60 7.58 -12.90
N MET A 49 -9.44 6.98 -12.56
CA MET A 49 -9.36 5.89 -11.57
C MET A 49 -9.30 6.45 -10.13
N GLY A 50 -9.94 7.60 -9.92
CA GLY A 50 -9.86 8.48 -8.77
C GLY A 50 -9.71 7.77 -7.44
N GLY A 51 -8.51 7.82 -6.83
CA GLY A 51 -8.29 7.42 -5.43
C GLY A 51 -8.81 6.00 -5.06
N LYS A 52 -9.16 5.19 -6.04
CA LYS A 52 -9.87 3.91 -5.93
C LYS A 52 -9.13 2.84 -6.70
N VAL A 53 -7.80 2.95 -6.73
CA VAL A 53 -6.92 1.85 -7.09
C VAL A 53 -6.77 0.99 -5.84
N LEU A 54 -7.27 -0.25 -5.95
CA LEU A 54 -7.08 -1.41 -5.07
C LEU A 54 -8.09 -1.64 -3.93
N ASN A 55 -9.35 -2.03 -4.21
CA ASN A 55 -10.07 -2.96 -3.31
C ASN A 55 -9.82 -4.40 -3.76
N TYR A 56 -8.57 -4.87 -3.61
CA TYR A 56 -8.25 -6.28 -3.83
C TYR A 56 -8.65 -7.05 -2.58
N ARG A 57 -9.04 -8.32 -2.74
CA ARG A 57 -9.36 -9.22 -1.62
C ARG A 57 -8.31 -9.19 -0.51
N SER A 58 -7.04 -9.02 -0.84
CA SER A 58 -5.94 -8.88 0.12
C SER A 58 -6.05 -7.66 1.04
N LYS A 59 -6.59 -6.54 0.57
CA LYS A 59 -6.81 -5.32 1.38
C LYS A 59 -7.95 -5.53 2.38
N GLU A 60 -9.02 -6.20 1.95
CA GLU A 60 -10.13 -6.59 2.83
C GLU A 60 -9.62 -7.52 3.93
N ILE A 61 -8.88 -8.57 3.56
CA ILE A 61 -8.27 -9.52 4.53
C ILE A 61 -7.33 -8.80 5.50
N TYR A 62 -6.51 -7.87 5.03
CA TYR A 62 -5.62 -7.10 5.89
C TYR A 62 -6.39 -6.25 6.90
N LEU A 63 -7.45 -5.56 6.46
CA LEU A 63 -8.27 -4.72 7.33
C LEU A 63 -9.11 -5.56 8.32
N GLU A 64 -9.66 -6.69 7.87
CA GLU A 64 -10.32 -7.67 8.74
C GLU A 64 -9.35 -8.20 9.80
N GLY A 65 -8.15 -8.61 9.41
CA GLY A 65 -7.12 -9.10 10.33
C GLY A 65 -6.63 -8.04 11.32
N MET A 66 -6.51 -6.78 10.89
CA MET A 66 -6.21 -5.67 11.82
C MET A 66 -7.32 -5.49 12.86
N LYS A 67 -8.59 -5.48 12.43
CA LYS A 67 -9.73 -5.33 13.34
C LYS A 67 -9.82 -6.48 14.33
N GLU A 68 -9.65 -7.71 13.86
CA GLU A 68 -9.67 -8.90 14.70
C GLU A 68 -8.50 -8.91 15.70
N GLY A 69 -7.29 -8.54 15.27
CA GLY A 69 -6.13 -8.41 16.15
C GLY A 69 -6.33 -7.37 17.25
N ILE A 70 -6.91 -6.22 16.93
CA ILE A 70 -7.26 -5.19 17.93
C ILE A 70 -8.32 -5.73 18.90
N ALA A 71 -9.35 -6.40 18.40
CA ALA A 71 -10.39 -6.97 19.25
C ALA A 71 -9.82 -7.99 20.25
N GLN A 72 -8.97 -8.91 19.78
CA GLN A 72 -8.30 -9.88 20.64
C GLN A 72 -7.42 -9.22 21.70
N LEU A 73 -6.70 -8.15 21.35
CA LEU A 73 -5.88 -7.39 22.30
C LEU A 73 -6.72 -6.72 23.38
N VAL A 74 -7.84 -6.09 23.01
CA VAL A 74 -8.79 -5.48 23.94
C VAL A 74 -9.36 -6.53 24.90
N THR A 75 -9.89 -7.64 24.35
CA THR A 75 -10.46 -8.73 25.17
C THR A 75 -9.43 -9.32 26.13
N ARG A 76 -8.19 -9.51 25.67
CA ARG A 76 -7.11 -10.06 26.51
C ARG A 76 -6.72 -9.10 27.64
N LYS A 77 -6.58 -7.80 27.37
CA LYS A 77 -6.30 -6.80 28.42
C LYS A 77 -7.44 -6.72 29.44
N TYR A 78 -8.68 -6.78 28.97
CA TYR A 78 -9.86 -6.79 29.83
C TYR A 78 -9.90 -8.03 30.73
N GLN A 79 -9.62 -9.22 30.19
CA GLN A 79 -9.50 -10.46 30.98
C GLN A 79 -8.35 -10.44 32.00
N LEU A 80 -7.29 -9.68 31.72
CA LEU A 80 -6.18 -9.46 32.65
C LEU A 80 -6.52 -8.44 33.77
N GLY A 81 -7.72 -7.85 33.73
CA GLY A 81 -8.23 -6.95 34.76
C GLY A 81 -7.97 -5.46 34.49
N ASP A 82 -7.54 -5.08 33.29
CA ASP A 82 -7.47 -3.67 32.92
C ASP A 82 -8.87 -3.09 32.71
N SER A 83 -9.10 -1.87 33.20
CA SER A 83 -10.36 -1.16 33.00
C SER A 83 -10.49 -0.64 31.57
N PRO A 84 -11.72 -0.45 31.05
CA PRO A 84 -11.94 0.07 29.69
C PRO A 84 -11.22 1.40 29.42
N GLU A 85 -11.17 2.30 30.40
CA GLU A 85 -10.52 3.62 30.29
C GLU A 85 -9.00 3.48 30.12
N LYS A 86 -8.40 2.53 30.84
CA LYS A 86 -6.95 2.24 30.73
C LYS A 86 -6.62 1.61 29.38
N ILE A 87 -7.48 0.71 28.89
CA ILE A 87 -7.30 0.07 27.57
C ILE A 87 -7.42 1.09 26.44
N ALA A 88 -8.44 1.96 26.50
CA ALA A 88 -8.66 3.04 25.55
C ALA A 88 -7.43 3.96 25.43
N LYS A 89 -6.90 4.37 26.59
CA LYS A 89 -5.68 5.18 26.66
C LYS A 89 -4.44 4.48 26.12
N ASP A 90 -4.24 3.21 26.47
CA ASP A 90 -3.08 2.43 26.02
C ASP A 90 -3.09 2.14 24.51
N LEU A 91 -4.28 1.96 23.94
CA LEU A 91 -4.46 1.66 22.52
C LEU A 91 -4.76 2.91 21.67
N LEU A 92 -4.80 4.09 22.30
CA LEU A 92 -5.12 5.38 21.67
C LEU A 92 -6.46 5.35 20.90
N MET A 93 -7.48 4.76 21.51
CA MET A 93 -8.85 4.65 20.99
C MET A 93 -9.85 5.22 22.01
N SER A 94 -11.12 5.37 21.63
CA SER A 94 -12.15 5.84 22.57
C SER A 94 -12.64 4.73 23.49
N GLU A 95 -13.18 5.11 24.66
CA GLU A 95 -13.84 4.18 25.57
C GLU A 95 -15.05 3.51 24.90
N GLU A 96 -15.78 4.24 24.05
CA GLU A 96 -16.90 3.74 23.26
C GLU A 96 -16.45 2.61 22.30
N GLU A 97 -15.29 2.75 21.64
CA GLU A 97 -14.74 1.73 20.74
C GLU A 97 -14.35 0.45 21.51
N VAL A 98 -13.81 0.61 22.73
CA VAL A 98 -13.48 -0.51 23.61
C VAL A 98 -14.75 -1.26 24.05
N GLU A 99 -15.79 -0.53 24.45
CA GLU A 99 -17.07 -1.13 24.84
C GLU A 99 -17.78 -1.82 23.68
N GLU A 100 -17.74 -1.25 22.47
CA GLU A 100 -18.32 -1.87 21.28
C GLU A 100 -17.65 -3.20 20.95
N ILE A 101 -16.32 -3.27 21.07
CA ILE A 101 -15.54 -4.50 20.88
C ILE A 101 -15.91 -5.55 21.93
N LEU A 102 -15.97 -5.16 23.20
CA LEU A 102 -16.33 -6.08 24.30
C LEU A 102 -17.78 -6.59 24.16
N GLY A 103 -18.71 -5.73 23.73
CA GLY A 103 -20.11 -6.07 23.49
C GLY A 103 -20.33 -7.04 22.32
N LYS A 104 -19.47 -7.02 21.31
CA LYS A 104 -19.52 -8.01 20.20
C LYS A 104 -19.04 -9.39 20.62
N THR A 105 -18.02 -9.48 21.48
CA THR A 105 -17.50 -10.76 21.99
C THR A 105 -18.46 -11.49 22.94
N THR A 106 -19.34 -10.78 23.64
CA THR A 106 -20.34 -11.38 24.54
C THR A 106 -21.59 -11.88 23.81
N GLY A 107 -21.78 -11.53 22.53
CA GLY A 107 -22.94 -11.92 21.72
C GLY A 107 -22.83 -13.27 20.98
N SER A 108 -21.69 -13.97 21.05
CA SER A 108 -21.48 -15.26 20.36
C SER A 108 -21.55 -16.50 21.26
N GLN A 109 -22.11 -16.38 22.46
CA GLN A 109 -22.51 -17.52 23.29
C GLN A 109 -24.04 -17.64 23.32
N GLN A 110 -24.63 -18.17 22.25
CA GLN A 110 -25.96 -18.80 22.29
C GLN A 110 -26.08 -19.87 21.21
#